data_AF-A0A9W9Z4H6-F1
#
_entry.id   AF-A0A9W9Z4H6-F1
#
_cell.length_a   1.000
_cell.length_b   1.000
_cell.length_c   1.000
_cell.angle_alpha   90.00
_cell.angle_beta   90.00
_cell.angle_gamma   90.00
#
_symmetry.space_group_name_H-M   'P 1'
#
loop_
_entity.id
_entity.type
_entity.pdbx_description
1 polymer ?
#
loop_
_entity_poly.entity_id
_entity_poly.type
_entity_poly.pdbx_seq_one_letter_code
_entity_poly.pdbx_strand_id
1 'polypeptide(L)'
;MCFYDKVPSGYSMRPGDCGGNDIWALYRNDVTRQECAQICDSSPTCNAFMHYDNHRCYPKTKGCGVTSLSNSLNIFYDKVPDGYALRPGDCPGNDISGIHGFVPLSECANRCNNDDNCISFMYFDGKECYPKTKTCSQPSTANPKNVFYDKVPSGYAMRPGDCPGNDIWPIHGFVSLAECARRCTDDPACISFMFFDGRECYPKTKTCQSTDKGNPKNFFYDKMVIIE
;
A
#
# COMPACT_ATOMS: atom_id res chain seq x y z
N MET A 1 -24.74 -1.66 -20.07
CA MET A 1 -23.42 -2.35 -20.04
C MET A 1 -22.44 -1.41 -19.35
N CYS A 2 -22.09 -1.65 -18.10
CA CYS A 2 -21.15 -0.80 -17.36
C CYS A 2 -19.73 -1.27 -17.67
N PHE A 3 -18.96 -0.49 -18.41
CA PHE A 3 -17.53 -0.69 -18.52
C PHE A 3 -16.92 -0.44 -17.13
N TYR A 4 -16.46 -1.51 -16.49
CA TYR A 4 -15.50 -1.41 -15.39
C TYR A 4 -14.21 -0.84 -15.98
N ASP A 5 -14.13 0.49 -16.10
CA ASP A 5 -12.85 1.14 -16.35
C ASP A 5 -11.91 0.77 -15.22
N LYS A 6 -10.86 0.04 -15.56
CA LYS A 6 -9.88 -0.52 -14.62
C LYS A 6 -9.29 0.61 -13.78
N VAL A 7 -9.32 0.47 -12.45
CA VAL A 7 -8.64 1.41 -11.55
C VAL A 7 -7.16 1.51 -11.98
N PRO A 8 -6.60 2.72 -12.14
CA PRO A 8 -5.19 2.87 -12.46
C PRO A 8 -4.29 2.13 -11.45
N SER A 9 -3.22 1.51 -11.95
CA SER A 9 -2.27 0.79 -11.09
C SER A 9 -1.66 1.74 -10.07
N GLY A 10 -1.54 1.32 -8.81
CA GLY A 10 -1.01 2.18 -7.74
C GLY A 10 -2.02 3.20 -7.19
N TYR A 11 -3.30 3.07 -7.51
CA TYR A 11 -4.37 3.90 -6.96
C TYR A 11 -5.50 3.06 -6.34
N SER A 12 -6.17 3.65 -5.35
CA SER A 12 -7.50 3.23 -4.90
C SER A 12 -8.53 4.26 -5.37
N MET A 13 -9.81 3.90 -5.46
CA MET A 13 -10.86 4.81 -5.93
C MET A 13 -12.03 4.95 -4.95
N ARG A 14 -12.64 6.13 -4.91
CA ARG A 14 -13.83 6.46 -4.14
C ARG A 14 -14.78 7.32 -4.99
N PRO A 15 -16.11 7.06 -4.98
CA PRO A 15 -17.05 7.90 -5.69
C PRO A 15 -17.14 9.29 -5.04
N GLY A 16 -17.32 10.32 -5.84
CA GLY A 16 -17.60 11.69 -5.41
C GLY A 16 -16.40 12.65 -5.47
N ASP A 17 -16.64 13.83 -4.90
CA ASP A 17 -15.78 15.00 -4.98
C ASP A 17 -14.87 15.16 -3.78
N CYS A 18 -13.62 15.49 -4.06
CA CYS A 18 -12.65 15.90 -3.05
C CYS A 18 -12.19 17.32 -3.35
N GLY A 19 -12.71 18.30 -2.62
CA GLY A 19 -12.44 19.73 -2.89
C GLY A 19 -11.04 20.19 -2.49
N GLY A 20 -10.50 21.15 -3.24
CA GLY A 20 -9.24 21.85 -2.93
C GLY A 20 -7.97 21.02 -3.18
N ASN A 21 -6.83 21.58 -2.77
CA ASN A 21 -5.48 21.00 -2.90
C ASN A 21 -5.04 20.71 -4.34
N ASP A 22 -5.67 21.37 -5.31
CA ASP A 22 -5.40 21.18 -6.73
C ASP A 22 -3.99 21.66 -7.09
N ILE A 23 -3.28 20.83 -7.85
CA ILE A 23 -2.02 21.18 -8.50
C ILE A 23 -2.37 21.77 -9.86
N TRP A 24 -2.74 23.05 -9.89
CA TRP A 24 -3.26 23.72 -11.08
C TRP A 24 -2.36 23.62 -12.32
N ALA A 25 -1.04 23.57 -12.14
CA ALA A 25 -0.08 23.36 -13.23
C ALA A 25 -0.30 22.03 -14.01
N LEU A 26 -0.89 21.03 -13.34
CA LEU A 26 -1.13 19.71 -13.89
C LEU A 26 -2.59 19.49 -14.32
N TYR A 27 -3.46 20.49 -14.18
CA TYR A 27 -4.84 20.40 -14.64
C TYR A 27 -4.91 20.10 -16.14
N ARG A 28 -5.75 19.14 -16.54
CA ARG A 28 -6.01 18.81 -17.95
C ARG A 28 -7.50 18.53 -18.18
N ASN A 29 -7.98 18.87 -19.37
CA ASN A 29 -9.31 18.52 -19.83
C ASN A 29 -9.22 17.42 -20.91
N ASP A 30 -10.34 16.74 -21.15
CA ASP A 30 -10.48 15.69 -22.16
C ASP A 30 -9.43 14.58 -22.05
N VAL A 31 -9.10 14.20 -20.81
CA VAL A 31 -8.16 13.11 -20.50
C VAL A 31 -8.87 11.94 -19.86
N THR A 32 -8.37 10.74 -20.12
CA THR A 32 -8.80 9.51 -19.47
C THR A 32 -8.30 9.43 -18.02
N ARG A 33 -8.84 8.49 -17.25
CA ARG A 33 -8.42 8.22 -15.86
C ARG A 33 -6.97 7.76 -15.80
N GLN A 34 -6.54 6.96 -16.76
CA GLN A 34 -5.18 6.43 -16.86
C GLN A 34 -4.19 7.55 -17.19
N GLU A 35 -4.52 8.45 -18.12
CA GLU A 35 -3.69 9.62 -18.40
C GLU A 35 -3.62 10.56 -17.20
N CYS A 36 -4.73 10.74 -16.47
CA CYS A 36 -4.72 11.54 -15.24
C CYS A 36 -3.82 10.93 -14.16
N ALA A 37 -3.81 9.61 -14.01
CA ALA A 37 -2.88 8.91 -13.13
C ALA A 37 -1.43 9.14 -13.54
N GLN A 38 -1.10 9.04 -14.83
CA GLN A 38 0.25 9.33 -15.34
C GLN A 38 0.69 10.77 -15.10
N ILE A 39 -0.24 11.73 -15.27
CA ILE A 39 0.00 13.14 -14.95
C ILE A 39 0.31 13.30 -13.46
N CYS A 40 -0.46 12.66 -12.59
CA CYS A 40 -0.20 12.69 -11.15
C CYS A 40 1.15 12.04 -10.82
N ASP A 41 1.45 10.87 -11.39
CA ASP A 41 2.71 10.14 -11.17
C ASP A 41 3.95 10.91 -11.62
N SER A 42 3.82 11.81 -12.61
CA SER A 42 4.90 12.69 -13.06
C SER A 42 5.30 13.75 -12.02
N SER A 43 4.52 13.93 -10.96
CA SER A 43 4.77 14.92 -9.91
C SER A 43 5.00 14.27 -8.56
N PRO A 44 6.16 14.52 -7.91
CA PRO A 44 6.43 14.00 -6.57
C PRO A 44 5.50 14.59 -5.49
N THR A 45 4.82 15.70 -5.78
CA THR A 45 3.87 16.32 -4.85
C THR A 45 2.45 15.81 -5.01
N CYS A 46 2.15 15.02 -6.05
CA CYS A 46 0.80 14.52 -6.28
C CYS A 46 0.56 13.22 -5.51
N ASN A 47 -0.41 13.26 -4.59
CA ASN A 47 -0.79 12.11 -3.74
C ASN A 47 -2.20 11.60 -4.05
N ALA A 48 -2.93 12.28 -4.92
CA ALA A 48 -4.27 11.90 -5.33
C ALA A 48 -4.68 12.68 -6.58
N PHE A 49 -5.75 12.26 -7.24
CA PHE A 49 -6.38 13.08 -8.27
C PHE A 49 -7.90 12.89 -8.26
N MET A 50 -8.62 13.89 -8.76
CA MET A 50 -10.05 13.79 -9.03
C MET A 50 -10.27 13.76 -10.54
N HIS A 51 -10.98 12.74 -11.01
CA HIS A 51 -11.47 12.66 -12.38
C HIS A 51 -12.91 13.17 -12.39
N TYR A 52 -13.08 14.41 -12.83
CA TYR A 52 -14.33 15.16 -12.74
C TYR A 52 -15.09 15.08 -14.06
N ASP A 53 -16.39 14.84 -13.98
CA ASP A 53 -17.31 14.64 -15.11
C ASP A 53 -16.74 13.66 -16.15
N ASN A 54 -15.97 12.67 -15.71
CA ASN A 54 -15.34 11.67 -16.56
C ASN A 54 -14.44 12.20 -17.70
N HIS A 55 -13.92 13.43 -17.61
CA HIS A 55 -13.05 14.01 -18.66
C HIS A 55 -12.00 15.00 -18.13
N ARG A 56 -12.20 15.56 -16.93
CA ARG A 56 -11.28 16.54 -16.34
C ARG A 56 -10.40 15.92 -15.29
N CYS A 57 -9.12 16.17 -15.38
CA CYS A 57 -8.12 15.75 -14.40
C CYS A 57 -7.77 16.91 -13.47
N TYR A 58 -7.98 16.69 -12.18
CA TYR A 58 -7.56 17.58 -11.10
C TYR A 58 -6.57 16.83 -10.19
N PRO A 59 -5.26 16.85 -10.51
CA PRO A 59 -4.22 16.31 -9.63
C PRO A 59 -4.16 17.10 -8.32
N LYS A 60 -3.86 16.43 -7.20
CA LYS A 60 -3.92 17.02 -5.86
C LYS A 60 -2.72 16.66 -5.00
N THR A 61 -2.33 17.62 -4.15
CA THR A 61 -1.24 17.41 -3.19
C THR A 61 -1.60 16.50 -2.03
N LYS A 62 -2.90 16.35 -1.75
CA LYS A 62 -3.43 15.45 -0.71
C LYS A 62 -4.87 15.07 -1.03
N GLY A 63 -5.31 13.93 -0.49
CA GLY A 63 -6.71 13.56 -0.48
C GLY A 63 -7.51 14.16 0.66
N CYS A 64 -8.76 13.73 0.78
CA CYS A 64 -9.69 14.08 1.83
C CYS A 64 -10.22 12.83 2.52
N GLY A 65 -10.68 12.96 3.78
CA GLY A 65 -11.30 11.84 4.48
C GLY A 65 -12.66 11.43 3.87
N VAL A 66 -13.44 12.38 3.35
CA VAL A 66 -14.76 12.09 2.76
C VAL A 66 -14.90 12.78 1.41
N THR A 67 -15.52 12.06 0.49
CA THR A 67 -15.95 12.59 -0.80
C THR A 67 -17.42 13.04 -0.74
N SER A 68 -17.75 14.13 -1.42
CA SER A 68 -19.13 14.56 -1.61
C SER A 68 -19.76 13.83 -2.79
N LEU A 69 -20.93 13.22 -2.59
CA LEU A 69 -21.65 12.48 -3.65
C LEU A 69 -22.57 13.40 -4.48
N SER A 70 -22.25 14.70 -4.53
CA SER A 70 -23.00 15.73 -5.28
C SER A 70 -23.13 15.40 -6.77
N ASN A 71 -22.14 14.72 -7.32
CA ASN A 71 -22.11 14.34 -8.73
C ASN A 71 -21.63 12.89 -8.85
N SER A 72 -22.47 12.04 -9.43
CA SER A 72 -22.22 10.60 -9.58
C SER A 72 -21.18 10.27 -10.65
N LEU A 73 -20.81 11.23 -11.51
CA LEU A 73 -19.75 11.06 -12.52
C LEU A 73 -18.35 11.29 -11.94
N ASN A 74 -18.25 11.90 -10.77
CA ASN A 74 -16.98 12.26 -10.18
C ASN A 74 -16.40 11.08 -9.42
N ILE A 75 -15.12 10.80 -9.69
CA ILE A 75 -14.39 9.73 -9.00
C ILE A 75 -13.09 10.31 -8.48
N PHE A 76 -12.85 10.05 -7.20
CA PHE A 76 -11.63 10.41 -6.51
C PHE A 76 -10.68 9.22 -6.45
N TYR A 77 -9.39 9.47 -6.70
CA TYR A 77 -8.34 8.45 -6.70
C TYR A 77 -7.27 8.83 -5.70
N ASP A 78 -7.09 8.00 -4.68
CA ASP A 78 -5.97 8.12 -3.73
C ASP A 78 -4.79 7.31 -4.24
N LYS A 79 -3.62 7.94 -4.34
CA LYS A 79 -2.38 7.23 -4.67
C LYS A 79 -2.01 6.31 -3.50
N VAL A 80 -1.66 5.06 -3.82
CA VAL A 80 -1.13 4.13 -2.81
C VAL A 80 0.16 4.76 -2.26
N PRO A 81 0.29 4.92 -0.94
CA PRO A 81 1.48 5.50 -0.35
C PRO A 81 2.74 4.71 -0.70
N ASP A 82 3.85 5.42 -0.94
CA ASP A 82 5.14 4.78 -1.22
C ASP A 82 5.53 3.83 -0.08
N GLY A 83 6.09 2.67 -0.46
CA GLY A 83 6.42 1.61 0.49
C GLY A 83 5.20 0.83 0.99
N TYR A 84 4.07 0.85 0.27
CA TYR A 84 2.92 0.02 0.56
C TYR A 84 2.39 -0.75 -0.65
N ALA A 85 1.86 -1.95 -0.40
CA ALA A 85 1.07 -2.72 -1.36
C ALA A 85 -0.39 -2.77 -0.89
N LEU A 86 -1.33 -2.41 -1.77
CA LEU A 86 -2.76 -2.45 -1.45
C LEU A 86 -3.39 -3.83 -1.73
N ARG A 87 -4.31 -4.24 -0.87
CA ARG A 87 -5.17 -5.41 -1.04
C ARG A 87 -6.60 -5.10 -0.57
N PRO A 88 -7.65 -5.64 -1.22
CA PRO A 88 -9.02 -5.51 -0.73
C PRO A 88 -9.19 -6.29 0.58
N GLY A 89 -10.00 -5.76 1.50
CA GLY A 89 -10.39 -6.44 2.73
C GLY A 89 -9.62 -5.98 3.97
N ASP A 90 -9.65 -6.81 5.00
CA ASP A 90 -9.01 -6.58 6.30
C ASP A 90 -8.32 -7.84 6.83
N CYS A 91 -7.19 -7.67 7.52
CA CYS A 91 -6.59 -8.70 8.36
C CYS A 91 -7.01 -8.44 9.83
N PRO A 92 -7.97 -9.20 10.38
CA PRO A 92 -8.58 -8.88 11.67
C PRO A 92 -7.59 -8.89 12.84
N GLY A 93 -7.82 -7.99 13.81
CA GLY A 93 -7.04 -7.86 15.04
C GLY A 93 -5.64 -7.27 14.83
N ASN A 94 -4.79 -7.42 15.86
CA ASN A 94 -3.41 -6.91 15.93
C ASN A 94 -3.31 -5.37 15.77
N ASP A 95 -4.37 -4.66 16.12
CA ASP A 95 -4.42 -3.21 16.08
C ASP A 95 -3.51 -2.61 17.16
N ILE A 96 -2.69 -1.63 16.79
CA ILE A 96 -1.82 -0.90 17.73
C ILE A 96 -2.67 0.12 18.49
N SER A 97 -3.26 1.06 17.76
CA SER A 97 -4.25 2.03 18.24
C SER A 97 -4.91 2.65 17.02
N GLY A 98 -6.22 2.43 16.87
CA GLY A 98 -6.99 3.01 15.77
C GLY A 98 -7.08 4.53 15.88
N ILE A 99 -7.08 5.20 14.73
CA ILE A 99 -7.37 6.62 14.61
C ILE A 99 -8.73 6.74 13.94
N HIS A 100 -9.69 7.21 14.73
CA HIS A 100 -11.06 7.42 14.30
C HIS A 100 -11.26 8.87 13.83
N GLY A 101 -12.27 9.07 12.98
CA GLY A 101 -12.56 10.38 12.40
C GLY A 101 -12.09 10.48 10.95
N PHE A 102 -11.74 11.69 10.52
CA PHE A 102 -11.34 11.97 9.14
C PHE A 102 -9.82 12.02 9.02
N VAL A 103 -9.20 10.86 8.83
CA VAL A 103 -7.74 10.72 8.63
C VAL A 103 -7.48 10.54 7.14
N PRO A 104 -6.70 11.40 6.46
CA PRO A 104 -6.24 11.15 5.10
C PRO A 104 -5.35 9.90 5.01
N LEU A 105 -5.38 9.19 3.87
CA LEU A 105 -4.60 7.97 3.66
C LEU A 105 -3.09 8.17 3.89
N SER A 106 -2.54 9.28 3.40
CA SER A 106 -1.11 9.61 3.59
C SER A 106 -0.75 9.82 5.06
N GLU A 107 -1.67 10.36 5.86
CA GLU A 107 -1.46 10.52 7.31
C GLU A 107 -1.46 9.17 8.02
N CYS A 108 -2.36 8.26 7.62
CA CYS A 108 -2.37 6.88 8.11
C CYS A 108 -1.06 6.15 7.80
N ALA A 109 -0.57 6.26 6.56
CA ALA A 109 0.72 5.69 6.17
C ALA A 109 1.89 6.31 6.96
N ASN A 110 1.92 7.64 7.12
CA ASN A 110 2.94 8.31 7.92
C ASN A 110 2.95 7.82 9.37
N ARG A 111 1.78 7.58 9.97
CA ARG A 111 1.71 7.02 11.32
C ARG A 111 2.32 5.63 11.38
N CYS A 112 1.97 4.76 10.43
CA CYS A 112 2.52 3.41 10.37
C CYS A 112 4.01 3.39 9.99
N ASN A 113 4.50 4.38 9.25
CA ASN A 113 5.93 4.53 8.95
C ASN A 113 6.74 4.91 10.19
N ASN A 114 6.16 5.74 11.07
CA ASN A 114 6.80 6.21 12.30
C ASN A 114 6.67 5.25 13.50
N ASP A 115 6.06 4.08 13.32
CA ASP A 115 5.95 3.04 14.34
C ASP A 115 6.64 1.75 13.84
N ASP A 116 7.74 1.37 14.47
CA ASP A 116 8.53 0.20 14.11
C ASP A 116 7.76 -1.12 14.28
N ASN A 117 6.71 -1.13 15.11
CA ASN A 117 5.83 -2.28 15.24
C ASN A 117 4.75 -2.31 14.16
N CYS A 118 4.56 -1.24 13.39
CA CYS A 118 3.54 -1.20 12.35
C CYS A 118 4.04 -1.79 11.03
N ILE A 119 3.34 -2.84 10.59
CA ILE A 119 3.71 -3.67 9.43
C ILE A 119 2.64 -3.60 8.35
N SER A 120 1.45 -3.17 8.72
CA SER A 120 0.36 -2.92 7.81
C SER A 120 -0.62 -1.95 8.44
N PHE A 121 -1.60 -1.49 7.68
CA PHE A 121 -2.77 -0.86 8.25
C PHE A 121 -4.02 -1.23 7.44
N MET A 122 -5.15 -1.26 8.12
CA MET A 122 -6.46 -1.26 7.47
C MET A 122 -6.99 0.16 7.42
N TYR A 123 -7.52 0.55 6.27
CA TYR A 123 -8.12 1.84 6.03
C TYR A 123 -9.60 1.64 5.68
N PHE A 124 -10.47 2.12 6.55
CA PHE A 124 -11.90 1.87 6.46
C PHE A 124 -12.63 3.09 5.90
N ASP A 125 -13.50 2.83 4.91
CA ASP A 125 -14.45 3.82 4.37
C ASP A 125 -13.77 5.12 3.91
N GLY A 126 -12.50 5.03 3.52
CA GLY A 126 -11.72 6.16 3.06
C GLY A 126 -11.31 7.18 4.13
N LYS A 127 -11.50 6.90 5.43
CA LYS A 127 -11.33 7.90 6.49
C LYS A 127 -10.78 7.41 7.82
N GLU A 128 -10.98 6.14 8.18
CA GLU A 128 -10.52 5.61 9.47
C GLU A 128 -9.28 4.75 9.28
N CYS A 129 -8.32 4.91 10.19
CA CYS A 129 -7.01 4.28 10.08
C CYS A 129 -6.81 3.30 11.23
N TYR A 130 -6.39 2.08 10.90
CA TYR A 130 -6.15 1.01 11.87
C TYR A 130 -4.76 0.43 11.63
N PRO A 131 -3.69 1.04 12.18
CA PRO A 131 -2.33 0.51 12.15
C PRO A 131 -2.24 -0.84 12.86
N LYS A 132 -1.51 -1.79 12.27
CA LYS A 132 -1.46 -3.18 12.71
C LYS A 132 -0.05 -3.71 12.78
N THR A 133 0.19 -4.58 13.76
CA THR A 133 1.50 -5.20 13.97
C THR A 133 1.78 -6.41 13.07
N LYS A 134 0.78 -6.87 12.33
CA LYS A 134 0.85 -8.08 11.51
C LYS A 134 0.12 -7.90 10.20
N THR A 135 0.39 -8.80 9.27
CA THR A 135 -0.37 -8.99 8.05
C THR A 135 -0.88 -10.44 7.98
N CYS A 136 -1.76 -10.74 7.03
CA CYS A 136 -2.34 -12.05 6.79
C CYS A 136 -2.34 -12.38 5.29
N SER A 137 -2.12 -13.64 4.92
CA SER A 137 -2.06 -14.04 3.51
C SER A 137 -3.40 -13.88 2.77
N GLN A 138 -4.51 -13.92 3.50
CA GLN A 138 -5.88 -13.82 2.97
C GLN A 138 -6.69 -12.80 3.77
N PRO A 139 -6.76 -11.53 3.32
CA PRO A 139 -7.64 -10.55 3.91
C PRO A 139 -9.11 -10.95 3.78
N SER A 140 -9.90 -10.72 4.83
CA SER A 140 -11.35 -10.86 4.80
C SER A 140 -11.97 -9.76 3.95
N THR A 141 -12.69 -10.15 2.89
CA THR A 141 -13.40 -9.22 2.00
C THR A 141 -14.88 -9.07 2.38
N ALA A 142 -15.26 -9.46 3.61
CA ALA A 142 -16.65 -9.41 4.06
C ALA A 142 -17.22 -7.99 4.04
N ASN A 143 -16.38 -6.99 4.32
CA ASN A 143 -16.74 -5.59 4.20
C ASN A 143 -15.98 -4.96 3.01
N PRO A 144 -16.69 -4.58 1.93
CA PRO A 144 -16.06 -4.02 0.74
C PRO A 144 -15.45 -2.62 0.96
N LYS A 145 -15.75 -1.98 2.10
CA LYS A 145 -15.15 -0.69 2.49
C LYS A 145 -13.77 -0.82 3.13
N ASN A 146 -13.35 -2.03 3.47
CA ASN A 146 -12.05 -2.27 4.05
C ASN A 146 -11.01 -2.37 2.94
N VAL A 147 -9.94 -1.59 3.07
CA VAL A 147 -8.76 -1.69 2.22
C VAL A 147 -7.55 -1.90 3.10
N PHE A 148 -6.72 -2.87 2.77
CA PHE A 148 -5.53 -3.25 3.51
C PHE A 148 -4.28 -2.77 2.80
N TYR A 149 -3.31 -2.26 3.57
CA TYR A 149 -2.04 -1.75 3.06
C TYR A 149 -0.90 -2.44 3.79
N ASP A 150 -0.14 -3.27 3.09
CA ASP A 150 1.05 -3.93 3.62
C ASP A 150 2.27 -3.07 3.43
N LYS A 151 3.07 -2.91 4.47
CA LYS A 151 4.35 -2.21 4.39
C LYS A 151 5.34 -3.04 3.58
N VAL A 152 5.94 -2.43 2.57
CA VAL A 152 6.94 -3.00 1.68
C VAL A 152 8.18 -2.12 1.74
N PRO A 153 9.29 -2.60 2.31
CA PRO A 153 10.54 -1.83 2.36
C PRO A 153 11.01 -1.41 0.98
N SER A 154 11.60 -0.22 0.88
CA SER A 154 12.16 0.28 -0.38
C SER A 154 13.15 -0.71 -0.98
N GLY A 155 13.07 -0.93 -2.29
CA GLY A 155 13.91 -1.89 -3.00
C GLY A 155 13.48 -3.35 -2.84
N TYR A 156 12.28 -3.63 -2.29
CA TYR A 156 11.75 -4.99 -2.15
C TYR A 156 10.38 -5.15 -2.81
N ALA A 157 10.11 -6.36 -3.29
CA ALA A 157 8.78 -6.82 -3.69
C ALA A 157 8.27 -7.85 -2.68
N MET A 158 7.03 -7.71 -2.21
CA MET A 158 6.44 -8.62 -1.22
C MET A 158 5.53 -9.68 -1.88
N ARG A 159 5.61 -10.93 -1.39
CA ARG A 159 4.73 -12.05 -1.77
C ARG A 159 4.29 -12.83 -0.52
N PRO A 160 3.04 -13.34 -0.46
CA PRO A 160 2.64 -14.22 0.64
C PRO A 160 3.34 -15.58 0.54
N GLY A 161 3.73 -16.15 1.67
CA GLY A 161 4.40 -17.45 1.78
C GLY A 161 5.90 -17.35 2.07
N ASP A 162 6.59 -18.47 1.88
CA ASP A 162 8.03 -18.64 2.09
C ASP A 162 8.71 -19.30 0.87
N CYS A 163 10.02 -19.11 0.73
CA CYS A 163 10.88 -19.97 -0.07
C CYS A 163 11.75 -20.80 0.89
N PRO A 164 11.39 -22.07 1.15
CA PRO A 164 12.04 -22.88 2.19
C PRO A 164 13.56 -23.04 2.01
N GLY A 165 14.29 -23.00 3.13
CA GLY A 165 15.75 -23.15 3.18
C GLY A 165 16.53 -21.94 2.66
N ASN A 166 17.84 -22.14 2.43
CA ASN A 166 18.81 -21.11 2.04
C ASN A 166 18.91 -19.93 3.02
N ASP A 167 18.52 -20.15 4.28
CA ASP A 167 18.63 -19.16 5.35
C ASP A 167 20.11 -18.88 5.63
N ILE A 168 20.48 -17.60 5.70
CA ILE A 168 21.85 -17.20 6.03
C ILE A 168 22.01 -17.21 7.55
N TRP A 169 21.09 -16.54 8.25
CA TRP A 169 20.97 -16.56 9.70
C TRP A 169 19.51 -16.31 10.11
N PRO A 170 18.92 -17.06 11.03
CA PRO A 170 17.62 -16.69 11.59
C PRO A 170 17.79 -15.63 12.69
N ILE A 171 16.92 -14.61 12.69
CA ILE A 171 16.79 -13.63 13.78
C ILE A 171 15.46 -13.87 14.48
N HIS A 172 15.55 -14.51 15.64
CA HIS A 172 14.41 -14.71 16.54
C HIS A 172 14.34 -13.59 17.58
N GLY A 173 13.16 -13.40 18.19
CA GLY A 173 13.04 -12.57 19.39
C GLY A 173 12.70 -11.09 19.16
N PHE A 174 11.89 -10.79 18.14
CA PHE A 174 11.44 -9.45 17.74
C PHE A 174 12.50 -8.61 17.00
N VAL A 175 12.36 -8.57 15.68
CA VAL A 175 13.05 -7.66 14.77
C VAL A 175 12.01 -6.96 13.91
N SER A 176 12.14 -5.65 13.72
CA SER A 176 11.23 -4.89 12.87
C SER A 176 11.42 -5.26 11.40
N LEU A 177 10.38 -5.08 10.59
CA LEU A 177 10.48 -5.30 9.15
C LEU A 177 11.58 -4.42 8.52
N ALA A 178 11.71 -3.16 8.98
CA ALA A 178 12.73 -2.23 8.51
C ALA A 178 14.15 -2.73 8.84
N GLU A 179 14.38 -3.21 10.06
CA GLU A 179 15.69 -3.76 10.45
C GLU A 179 16.02 -5.05 9.70
N CYS A 180 15.03 -5.92 9.46
CA CYS A 180 15.19 -7.12 8.65
C CYS A 180 15.62 -6.76 7.20
N ALA A 181 14.91 -5.82 6.58
CA ALA A 181 15.21 -5.35 5.24
C ALA A 181 16.57 -4.66 5.16
N ARG A 182 16.93 -3.84 6.16
CA ARG A 182 18.25 -3.19 6.21
C ARG A 182 19.37 -4.22 6.28
N ARG A 183 19.29 -5.21 7.19
CA ARG A 183 20.29 -6.28 7.30
C ARG A 183 20.42 -7.10 6.03
N CYS A 184 19.30 -7.42 5.38
CA CYS A 184 19.36 -8.09 4.09
C CYS A 184 20.02 -7.19 3.05
N THR A 185 19.68 -5.90 3.00
CA THR A 185 20.28 -4.94 2.05
C THR A 185 21.79 -4.83 2.20
N ASP A 186 22.27 -4.73 3.44
CA ASP A 186 23.68 -4.58 3.77
C ASP A 186 24.50 -5.87 3.53
N ASP A 187 23.85 -7.02 3.43
CA ASP A 187 24.52 -8.29 3.11
C ASP A 187 24.46 -8.60 1.60
N PRO A 188 25.63 -8.67 0.92
CA PRO A 188 25.71 -8.98 -0.51
C PRO A 188 25.21 -10.38 -0.89
N ALA A 189 25.27 -11.35 0.02
CA ALA A 189 24.75 -12.70 -0.19
C ALA A 189 23.23 -12.77 -0.02
N CYS A 190 22.59 -11.80 0.65
CA CYS A 190 21.15 -11.78 0.80
C CYS A 190 20.46 -11.32 -0.48
N ILE A 191 19.60 -12.17 -1.05
CA ILE A 191 18.79 -11.88 -2.24
C ILE A 191 17.32 -11.62 -1.88
N SER A 192 16.91 -12.13 -0.73
CA SER A 192 15.52 -12.03 -0.24
C SER A 192 15.49 -12.32 1.26
N PHE A 193 14.36 -12.07 1.90
CA PHE A 193 14.12 -12.54 3.26
C PHE A 193 12.68 -12.99 3.43
N MET A 194 12.47 -13.98 4.30
CA MET A 194 11.16 -14.29 4.83
C MET A 194 10.97 -13.59 6.17
N PHE A 195 9.82 -12.95 6.34
CA PHE A 195 9.44 -12.28 7.57
C PHE A 195 8.20 -12.95 8.15
N PHE A 196 8.34 -13.50 9.36
CA PHE A 196 7.35 -14.35 9.98
C PHE A 196 6.61 -13.62 11.11
N ASP A 197 5.27 -13.72 11.07
CA ASP A 197 4.34 -13.32 12.13
C ASP A 197 4.56 -11.88 12.66
N GLY A 198 5.09 -11.02 11.79
CA GLY A 198 5.34 -9.62 12.08
C GLY A 198 6.59 -9.33 12.93
N ARG A 199 7.48 -10.30 13.17
CA ARG A 199 8.54 -10.10 14.19
C ARG A 199 9.81 -10.94 14.05
N GLU A 200 9.87 -11.89 13.12
CA GLU A 200 11.04 -12.76 12.95
C GLU A 200 11.54 -12.65 11.52
N CYS A 201 12.86 -12.64 11.36
CA CYS A 201 13.51 -12.39 10.07
C CYS A 201 14.38 -13.58 9.68
N TYR A 202 14.26 -13.99 8.43
CA TYR A 202 14.99 -15.11 7.84
C TYR A 202 15.56 -14.64 6.49
N PRO A 203 16.69 -13.91 6.49
CA PRO A 203 17.45 -13.57 5.29
C PRO A 203 17.90 -14.81 4.54
N LYS A 204 17.84 -14.75 3.21
CA LYS A 204 18.05 -15.90 2.33
C LYS A 204 18.94 -15.56 1.15
N THR A 205 19.77 -16.52 0.74
CA THR A 205 20.66 -16.34 -0.43
C THR A 205 19.98 -16.53 -1.78
N LYS A 206 18.71 -16.95 -1.80
CA LYS A 206 17.98 -17.27 -3.03
C LYS A 206 16.52 -16.90 -2.92
N THR A 207 15.94 -16.54 -4.07
CA THR A 207 14.49 -16.49 -4.26
C THR A 207 13.96 -17.78 -4.91
N CYS A 208 12.64 -17.93 -4.94
CA CYS A 208 11.93 -18.98 -5.64
C CYS A 208 10.84 -18.41 -6.56
N GLN A 209 10.52 -19.11 -7.66
CA GLN A 209 9.49 -18.68 -8.61
C GLN A 209 8.10 -18.64 -7.95
N SER A 210 7.79 -19.64 -7.13
CA SER A 210 6.54 -19.75 -6.36
C SER A 210 6.82 -19.97 -4.88
N THR A 211 6.18 -19.19 -4.02
CA THR A 211 6.26 -19.35 -2.57
C THR A 211 5.37 -20.48 -2.05
N ASP A 212 5.83 -21.15 -1.00
CA ASP A 212 5.01 -22.04 -0.17
C ASP A 212 4.08 -21.20 0.73
N LYS A 213 2.77 -21.39 0.56
CA LYS A 213 1.72 -20.65 1.26
C LYS A 213 1.09 -21.45 2.41
N GLY A 214 1.70 -22.58 2.80
CA GLY A 214 1.20 -23.45 3.87
C GLY A 214 1.06 -22.74 5.22
N ASN A 215 1.91 -21.74 5.49
CA ASN A 215 1.81 -20.90 6.68
C ASN A 215 1.37 -19.47 6.32
N PRO A 216 0.16 -19.03 6.71
CA PRO A 216 -0.38 -17.72 6.35
C PRO A 216 0.33 -16.54 7.03
N LYS A 217 1.24 -16.82 7.97
CA LYS A 217 2.07 -15.82 8.66
C LYS A 217 3.39 -15.53 7.95
N ASN A 218 3.75 -16.32 6.94
CA ASN A 218 4.99 -16.14 6.18
C ASN A 218 4.76 -15.10 5.08
N PHE A 219 5.66 -14.13 5.01
CA PHE A 219 5.73 -13.18 3.91
C PHE A 219 7.15 -13.10 3.39
N PHE A 220 7.29 -13.19 2.08
CA PHE A 220 8.56 -13.21 1.38
C PHE A 220 8.82 -11.86 0.73
N TYR A 221 10.03 -11.35 0.87
CA TYR A 221 10.46 -10.07 0.34
C TYR A 221 11.67 -10.29 -0.57
N ASP A 222 11.48 -10.09 -1.86
CA ASP A 222 12.51 -10.18 -2.89
C ASP A 222 13.21 -8.85 -3.06
N LYS A 223 14.55 -8.81 -3.04
CA LYS A 223 15.26 -7.61 -3.48
C LYS A 223 14.92 -7.35 -4.96
N MET A 224 14.49 -6.14 -5.25
CA MET A 224 14.33 -5.66 -6.62
C MET A 224 15.71 -5.41 -7.21
N VAL A 225 15.97 -5.97 -8.39
CA VAL A 225 17.13 -5.57 -9.17
C VAL A 225 16.78 -4.23 -9.81
N ILE A 226 17.38 -3.14 -9.32
CA ILE A 226 17.31 -1.85 -9.99
C ILE A 226 18.17 -1.98 -11.25
N ILE A 227 17.53 -2.09 -12.41
CA ILE A 227 18.23 -1.98 -13.69
C ILE A 227 18.45 -0.48 -13.90
N GLU A 228 19.69 -0.02 -13.70
CA GLU A 228 20.14 1.33 -14.10
C GLU A 228 20.26 1.46 -15.63
#